data_AF-A0A9N9A7R4-F1
#
_entry.id   AF-A0A9N9A7R4-F1
#
_cell.length_a   1.000
_cell.length_b   1.000
_cell.length_c   1.000
_cell.angle_alpha   90.00
_cell.angle_beta   90.00
_cell.angle_gamma   90.00
#
_symmetry.space_group_name_H-M   'P 1'
#
loop_
_entity.id
_entity.type
_entity.pdbx_description
1 polymer ?
#
loop_
_entity_poly.entity_id
_entity_poly.type
_entity_poly.pdbx_seq_one_letter_code
_entity_poly.pdbx_strand_id
1 'polypeptide(L)'
;MVTLGKRGDDHAKSQAMAFLRERDLTIPKLFNEMADRYRIRQGGYTRIHKLGSREGDNAPMAVLEYVDTPGDLSYSMLIKKLARLEIDPSLKISPTIIEEGQASHMDKREYKKTLRCLQGQKKFERKVEKMKDSKSMSKDDLDKKVASEIHRLNNLGKRENELRIQSKTRRKGGHLSYESY
;
A
#
# COMPACT_ATOMS: atom_id res chain seq x y z
N MET A 1 -0.94 12.72 -22.57
CA MET A 1 -1.66 11.50 -23.00
C MET A 1 -3.03 11.35 -22.35
N VAL A 2 -3.15 11.17 -21.02
CA VAL A 2 -4.48 11.00 -20.37
C VAL A 2 -5.48 12.11 -20.71
N THR A 3 -5.05 13.37 -20.76
CA THR A 3 -5.89 14.50 -21.18
C THR A 3 -6.43 14.35 -22.62
N LEU A 4 -5.64 13.78 -23.54
CA LEU A 4 -6.10 13.49 -24.90
C LEU A 4 -7.16 12.37 -24.89
N GLY A 5 -6.92 11.32 -24.10
CA GLY A 5 -7.88 10.24 -23.85
C GLY A 5 -9.25 10.77 -23.39
N LYS A 6 -9.25 11.72 -22.45
CA LYS A 6 -10.46 12.39 -21.96
C LYS A 6 -11.17 13.26 -23.01
N ARG A 7 -10.43 13.86 -23.94
CA ARG A 7 -10.99 14.72 -24.99
C ARG A 7 -11.77 13.91 -26.03
N GLY A 8 -11.26 12.72 -26.39
CA GLY A 8 -11.99 11.74 -27.20
C GLY A 8 -12.19 12.06 -28.68
N ASP A 9 -11.74 13.23 -29.17
CA ASP A 9 -11.85 13.62 -30.57
C ASP A 9 -10.87 12.87 -31.48
N ASP A 10 -11.18 12.81 -32.78
CA ASP A 10 -10.32 12.12 -33.76
C ASP A 10 -8.94 12.77 -33.85
N HIS A 11 -8.86 14.10 -33.63
CA HIS A 11 -7.58 14.79 -33.54
C HIS A 11 -6.74 14.32 -32.34
N ALA A 12 -7.32 14.11 -31.15
CA ALA A 12 -6.62 13.52 -30.01
C ALA A 12 -6.17 12.11 -30.31
N LYS A 13 -7.00 11.30 -30.98
CA LYS A 13 -6.65 9.93 -31.36
C LYS A 13 -5.45 9.94 -32.29
N SER A 14 -5.43 10.77 -33.32
CA SER A 14 -4.28 10.93 -34.23
C SER A 14 -3.02 11.36 -33.49
N GLN A 15 -3.11 12.33 -32.57
CA GLN A 15 -2.00 12.76 -31.73
C GLN A 15 -1.48 11.62 -30.83
N ALA A 16 -2.38 10.83 -30.24
CA ALA A 16 -2.02 9.70 -29.40
C ALA A 16 -1.37 8.56 -30.22
N MET A 17 -1.88 8.26 -31.41
CA MET A 17 -1.33 7.25 -32.33
C MET A 17 0.07 7.61 -32.84
N ALA A 18 0.37 8.91 -32.98
CA ALA A 18 1.70 9.38 -33.35
C ALA A 18 2.73 9.18 -32.23
N PHE A 19 2.30 9.27 -30.96
CA PHE A 19 3.19 9.16 -29.80
C PHE A 19 3.35 7.72 -29.28
N LEU A 20 2.27 6.94 -29.26
CA LEU A 20 2.24 5.59 -28.71
C LEU A 20 2.71 4.55 -29.73
N ARG A 21 3.59 3.65 -29.28
CA ARG A 21 4.19 2.61 -30.12
C ARG A 21 3.21 1.46 -30.39
N GLU A 22 2.68 0.85 -29.33
CA GLU A 22 1.76 -0.30 -29.41
C GLU A 22 0.32 0.17 -29.51
N ARG A 23 -0.09 0.60 -30.70
CA ARG A 23 -1.37 1.30 -30.93
C ARG A 23 -2.57 0.44 -30.58
N ASP A 24 -2.59 -0.81 -31.01
CA ASP A 24 -3.73 -1.72 -30.87
C ASP A 24 -4.09 -1.99 -29.41
N LEU A 25 -3.09 -2.00 -28.52
CA LEU A 25 -3.30 -2.22 -27.08
C LEU A 25 -3.51 -0.93 -26.31
N THR A 26 -2.74 0.11 -26.61
CA THR A 26 -2.68 1.33 -25.79
C THR A 26 -3.79 2.32 -26.10
N ILE A 27 -4.21 2.44 -27.37
CA ILE A 27 -5.24 3.40 -27.79
C ILE A 27 -6.60 3.03 -27.18
N PRO A 28 -7.12 1.79 -27.29
CA PRO A 28 -8.39 1.44 -26.65
C PRO A 28 -8.36 1.66 -25.13
N LYS A 29 -7.25 1.31 -24.47
CA LYS A 29 -7.09 1.52 -23.03
C LYS A 29 -7.08 2.99 -22.63
N LEU A 30 -6.45 3.85 -23.43
CA LEU A 30 -6.35 5.29 -23.17
C LEU A 30 -7.70 6.00 -23.32
N PHE A 31 -8.45 5.68 -24.37
CA PHE A 31 -9.71 6.36 -24.70
C PHE A 31 -10.95 5.74 -24.05
N ASN A 32 -10.85 4.51 -23.51
CA ASN A 32 -11.93 3.87 -22.77
C ASN A 32 -11.61 3.87 -21.26
N GLU A 33 -10.87 2.86 -20.78
CA GLU A 33 -10.63 2.61 -19.35
C GLU A 33 -10.06 3.83 -18.61
N MET A 34 -9.04 4.49 -19.19
CA MET A 34 -8.40 5.65 -18.55
C MET A 34 -9.25 6.91 -18.65
N ALA A 35 -9.96 7.12 -19.76
CA ALA A 35 -10.85 8.26 -19.93
C ALA A 35 -12.01 8.20 -18.92
N ASP A 36 -12.64 7.03 -18.77
CA ASP A 36 -13.73 6.79 -17.82
C ASP A 36 -13.25 6.96 -16.38
N ARG A 37 -12.12 6.34 -16.01
CA ARG A 37 -11.55 6.45 -14.66
C ARG A 37 -11.28 7.89 -14.26
N TYR A 38 -10.76 8.71 -15.17
CA TYR A 38 -10.32 10.07 -14.87
C TYR A 38 -11.28 11.16 -15.35
N ARG A 39 -12.51 10.81 -15.74
CA ARG A 39 -13.51 11.74 -16.27
C ARG A 39 -13.68 12.99 -15.40
N ILE A 40 -13.88 12.80 -14.10
CA ILE A 40 -14.14 13.88 -13.12
C ILE A 40 -12.85 14.57 -12.66
N ARG A 41 -11.71 13.88 -12.70
CA ARG A 41 -10.43 14.37 -12.17
C ARG A 41 -9.78 15.40 -13.11
N GLN A 42 -9.50 16.60 -12.62
CA GLN A 42 -8.82 17.68 -13.36
C GLN A 42 -7.30 17.66 -13.10
N GLY A 43 -6.58 16.76 -13.76
CA GLY A 43 -5.12 16.63 -13.60
C GLY A 43 -4.68 15.75 -12.42
N GLY A 44 -3.36 15.59 -12.25
CA GLY A 44 -2.80 14.73 -11.20
C GLY A 44 -3.14 13.25 -11.37
N TYR A 45 -2.99 12.72 -12.60
CA TYR A 45 -3.37 11.34 -12.95
C TYR A 45 -2.36 10.29 -12.46
N THR A 46 -1.14 10.71 -12.15
CA THR A 46 -0.04 9.84 -11.73
C THR A 46 0.50 10.22 -10.36
N ARG A 47 1.13 9.25 -9.70
CA ARG A 47 1.82 9.42 -8.42
C ARG A 47 3.20 8.77 -8.48
N ILE A 48 4.18 9.38 -7.82
CA ILE A 48 5.55 8.87 -7.73
C ILE A 48 5.82 8.43 -6.28
N HIS A 49 6.27 7.19 -6.12
CA HIS A 49 6.74 6.63 -4.86
C HIS A 49 8.23 6.41 -4.90
N LYS A 50 8.98 7.06 -4.00
CA LYS A 50 10.42 6.84 -3.88
C LYS A 50 10.66 5.49 -3.18
N LEU A 51 11.53 4.64 -3.76
CA LEU A 51 11.86 3.33 -3.18
C LEU A 51 13.17 3.36 -2.40
N GLY A 52 14.22 3.97 -2.98
CA GLY A 52 15.59 3.90 -2.49
C GLY A 52 16.57 3.98 -3.66
N SER A 53 17.81 3.57 -3.45
CA SER A 53 18.82 3.51 -4.51
C SER A 53 18.94 2.11 -5.11
N ARG A 54 19.28 2.03 -6.39
CA ARG A 54 19.61 0.79 -7.08
C ARG A 54 20.93 0.23 -6.57
N GLU A 55 20.98 -1.06 -6.33
CA GLU A 55 22.22 -1.74 -5.93
C GLU A 55 23.23 -1.73 -7.08
N GLY A 56 24.50 -1.48 -6.76
CA GLY A 56 25.61 -1.43 -7.72
C GLY A 56 26.00 -0.01 -8.14
N ASP A 57 25.06 0.81 -8.60
CA ASP A 57 25.34 2.18 -9.09
C ASP A 57 24.73 3.29 -8.23
N ASN A 58 24.05 2.93 -7.14
CA ASN A 58 23.40 3.85 -6.20
C ASN A 58 22.42 4.84 -6.87
N ALA A 59 21.86 4.49 -8.04
CA ALA A 59 20.95 5.37 -8.76
C ALA A 59 19.60 5.48 -8.03
N PRO A 60 19.05 6.68 -7.79
CA PRO A 60 17.78 6.83 -7.07
C PRO A 60 16.61 6.29 -7.90
N MET A 61 15.82 5.40 -7.29
CA MET A 61 14.69 4.71 -7.91
C MET A 61 13.33 5.20 -7.38
N ALA A 62 12.33 5.13 -8.25
CA ALA A 62 10.94 5.39 -7.90
C ALA A 62 9.98 4.54 -8.72
N VAL A 63 8.78 4.29 -8.17
CA VAL A 63 7.64 3.70 -8.87
C VAL A 63 6.73 4.82 -9.34
N LEU A 64 6.42 4.83 -10.64
CA LEU A 64 5.38 5.67 -11.21
C LEU A 64 4.09 4.85 -11.31
N GLU A 65 3.00 5.35 -10.72
CA GLU A 65 1.70 4.69 -10.75
C GLU A 65 0.60 5.61 -11.29
N TYR A 66 -0.46 4.99 -11.79
CA TYR A 66 -1.75 5.61 -12.06
C TYR A 66 -2.61 5.62 -10.79
N VAL A 67 -3.22 6.76 -10.50
CA VAL A 67 -4.05 6.96 -9.30
C VAL A 67 -5.42 6.27 -9.47
N ASP A 68 -6.10 5.96 -8.36
CA ASP A 68 -7.45 5.37 -8.36
C ASP A 68 -7.55 4.01 -9.05
N THR A 69 -6.42 3.31 -9.20
CA THR A 69 -6.35 1.94 -9.68
C THR A 69 -6.82 0.96 -8.61
N PRO A 70 -7.40 -0.21 -8.98
CA PRO A 70 -7.72 -1.27 -8.02
C PRO A 70 -6.50 -1.69 -7.19
N GLY A 71 -5.30 -1.65 -7.80
CA GLY A 71 -4.01 -1.95 -7.18
C GLY A 71 -3.18 -0.75 -6.73
N ASP A 72 -3.79 0.41 -6.42
CA ASP A 72 -3.07 1.60 -5.96
C ASP A 72 -2.13 1.26 -4.78
N LEU A 73 -0.84 1.59 -4.94
CA LEU A 73 0.19 1.23 -3.97
C LEU A 73 -0.02 1.93 -2.63
N SER A 74 -0.41 3.22 -2.65
CA SER A 74 -0.69 3.97 -1.42
C SER A 74 -1.82 3.33 -0.63
N TYR A 75 -2.85 2.90 -1.34
CA TYR A 75 -4.04 2.28 -0.77
C TYR A 75 -3.71 0.90 -0.18
N SER A 76 -2.99 0.07 -0.93
CA SER A 76 -2.56 -1.26 -0.47
C SER A 76 -1.60 -1.19 0.73
N MET A 77 -0.66 -0.23 0.74
CA MET A 77 0.22 0.00 1.89
C MET A 77 -0.55 0.39 3.15
N LEU A 78 -1.62 1.19 3.02
CA LEU A 78 -2.43 1.61 4.16
C LEU A 78 -3.22 0.43 4.75
N ILE A 79 -3.83 -0.42 3.90
CA ILE A 79 -4.49 -1.65 4.37
C ILE A 79 -3.50 -2.55 5.09
N LYS A 80 -2.31 -2.79 4.50
CA LYS A 80 -1.25 -3.60 5.11
C LYS A 80 -0.85 -3.06 6.48
N LYS A 81 -0.76 -1.74 6.61
CA LYS A 81 -0.44 -1.10 7.89
C LYS A 81 -1.56 -1.29 8.91
N LEU A 82 -2.83 -1.14 8.51
CA LEU A 82 -3.97 -1.40 9.40
C LEU A 82 -4.01 -2.87 9.86
N ALA A 83 -3.85 -3.81 8.94
CA ALA A 83 -3.79 -5.24 9.25
C ALA A 83 -2.70 -5.56 10.29
N ARG A 84 -1.51 -4.96 10.14
CA ARG A 84 -0.43 -5.10 11.13
C ARG A 84 -0.78 -4.51 12.50
N LEU A 85 -1.44 -3.34 12.53
CA LEU A 85 -1.87 -2.71 13.77
C LEU A 85 -3.00 -3.47 14.48
N GLU A 86 -3.77 -4.28 13.75
CA GLU A 86 -4.79 -5.18 14.31
C GLU A 86 -4.19 -6.47 14.83
N ILE A 87 -3.23 -7.06 14.11
CA ILE A 87 -2.50 -8.26 14.56
C ILE A 87 -1.69 -7.96 15.83
N ASP A 88 -1.06 -6.79 15.89
CA ASP A 88 -0.23 -6.37 17.02
C ASP A 88 -0.69 -5.00 17.55
N PRO A 89 -1.65 -4.98 18.49
CA PRO A 89 -2.15 -3.74 19.09
C PRO A 89 -1.08 -2.95 19.85
N SER A 90 0.03 -3.57 20.26
CA SER A 90 1.12 -2.90 20.98
C SER A 90 1.82 -1.82 20.13
N LEU A 91 1.68 -1.90 18.80
CA LEU A 91 2.17 -0.90 17.86
C LEU A 91 1.39 0.43 17.92
N LYS A 92 0.19 0.45 18.53
CA LYS A 92 -0.57 1.67 18.80
C LYS A 92 -0.11 2.30 20.10
N ILE A 93 0.08 3.62 20.11
CA ILE A 93 0.43 4.34 21.33
C ILE A 93 -0.86 4.86 21.95
N SER A 94 -1.12 4.44 23.19
CA SER A 94 -2.27 4.94 23.94
C SER A 94 -2.05 6.39 24.36
N PRO A 95 -2.99 7.31 24.09
CA PRO A 95 -2.92 8.71 24.53
C PRO A 95 -2.98 8.85 26.06
N THR A 96 -3.48 7.81 26.76
CA THR A 96 -3.72 7.75 28.21
C THR A 96 -2.50 8.10 29.06
N ILE A 97 -1.28 7.82 28.59
CA ILE A 97 -0.02 8.14 29.29
C ILE A 97 0.11 9.66 29.56
N ILE A 98 -0.46 10.51 28.71
CA ILE A 98 -0.41 11.98 28.86
C ILE A 98 -1.59 12.49 29.70
N GLU A 99 -2.76 11.86 29.59
CA GLU A 99 -3.99 12.30 30.24
C GLU A 99 -4.05 11.94 31.73
N GLU A 100 -3.41 10.84 32.15
CA GLU A 100 -3.36 10.40 33.57
C GLU A 100 -2.31 11.14 34.42
N GLY A 101 -1.80 12.29 33.98
CA GLY A 101 -0.87 13.11 34.75
C GLY A 101 0.56 12.54 34.90
N GLN A 102 0.82 11.32 34.41
CA GLN A 102 2.16 10.68 34.40
C GLN A 102 3.19 11.43 33.53
N ALA A 103 2.72 12.32 32.65
CA ALA A 103 3.58 13.18 31.83
C ALA A 103 4.52 14.08 32.64
N SER A 104 4.18 14.43 33.89
CA SER A 104 5.03 15.25 34.76
C SER A 104 6.30 14.54 35.22
N HIS A 105 6.27 13.21 35.31
CA HIS A 105 7.38 12.36 35.74
C HIS A 105 8.26 11.89 34.57
N MET A 106 7.86 12.15 33.33
CA MET A 106 8.64 11.78 32.15
C MET A 106 9.79 12.74 31.94
N ASP A 107 10.95 12.21 31.51
CA ASP A 107 12.01 13.06 31.00
C ASP A 107 11.53 13.84 29.78
N LYS A 108 12.01 15.08 29.62
CA LYS A 108 11.61 15.99 28.52
C LYS A 108 11.81 15.34 27.15
N ARG A 109 12.86 14.52 26.99
CA ARG A 109 13.16 13.81 25.74
C ARG A 109 12.09 12.78 25.42
N GLU A 110 11.66 12.01 26.41
CA GLU A 110 10.64 10.98 26.28
C GLU A 110 9.27 11.59 26.01
N TYR A 111 8.91 12.65 26.73
CA TYR A 111 7.68 13.41 26.49
C TYR A 111 7.61 13.95 25.04
N LYS A 112 8.71 14.53 24.53
CA LYS A 112 8.75 15.01 23.14
C LYS A 112 8.67 13.85 22.13
N LYS A 113 9.17 12.66 22.47
CA LYS A 113 9.07 11.46 21.63
C LYS A 113 7.62 10.96 21.58
N THR A 114 6.94 10.83 22.72
CA THR A 114 5.54 10.39 22.79
C THR A 114 4.60 11.33 22.06
N LEU A 115 4.74 12.66 22.25
CA LEU A 115 3.98 13.66 21.51
C LEU A 115 4.12 13.51 19.98
N ARG A 116 5.35 13.33 19.47
CA ARG A 116 5.59 13.15 18.04
C ARG A 116 4.92 11.89 17.51
N CYS A 117 4.97 10.80 18.27
CA CYS A 117 4.32 9.57 17.87
C CYS A 117 2.79 9.69 17.87
N LEU A 118 2.19 10.34 18.88
CA LEU A 118 0.75 10.63 18.93
C LEU A 118 0.30 11.51 17.75
N GLN A 119 1.06 12.56 17.44
CA GLN A 119 0.82 13.38 16.25
C GLN A 119 0.91 12.53 14.97
N GLY A 120 1.86 11.61 14.90
CA GLY A 120 2.01 10.65 13.80
C GLY A 120 0.78 9.73 13.66
N GLN A 121 0.24 9.25 14.78
CA GLN A 121 -0.95 8.41 14.81
C GLN A 121 -2.19 9.18 14.36
N LYS A 122 -2.43 10.40 14.88
CA LYS A 122 -3.51 11.28 14.42
C LYS A 122 -3.42 11.59 12.92
N LYS A 123 -2.21 11.84 12.40
CA LYS A 123 -1.98 12.03 10.95
C LYS A 123 -2.31 10.78 10.15
N PHE A 124 -1.99 9.60 10.70
CA PHE A 124 -2.30 8.33 10.07
C PHE A 124 -3.81 8.08 10.02
N GLU A 125 -4.53 8.25 11.13
CA GLU A 125 -5.99 8.13 11.20
C GLU A 125 -6.69 9.06 10.20
N ARG A 126 -6.27 10.33 10.13
CA ARG A 126 -6.77 11.27 9.10
C ARG A 126 -6.50 10.80 7.67
N LYS A 127 -5.41 10.07 7.43
CA LYS A 127 -5.10 9.49 6.12
C LYS A 127 -6.04 8.31 5.79
N VAL A 128 -6.39 7.49 6.79
CA VAL A 128 -7.38 6.41 6.64
C VAL A 128 -8.74 7.00 6.27
N GLU A 129 -9.17 8.03 6.98
CA GLU A 129 -10.46 8.70 6.74
C GLU A 129 -10.53 9.27 5.32
N LYS A 130 -9.53 10.07 4.91
CA LYS A 130 -9.41 10.57 3.53
C LYS A 130 -9.46 9.47 2.48
N MET A 131 -8.87 8.31 2.77
CA MET A 131 -8.86 7.17 1.87
C MET A 131 -10.26 6.56 1.74
N LYS A 132 -11.00 6.42 2.84
CA LYS A 132 -12.41 5.98 2.82
C LYS A 132 -13.27 6.93 1.98
N ASP A 133 -13.14 8.23 2.19
CA ASP A 133 -13.90 9.24 1.46
C ASP A 133 -13.59 9.19 -0.04
N SER A 134 -12.30 9.13 -0.40
CA SER A 134 -11.87 9.14 -1.81
C SER A 134 -12.37 7.93 -2.62
N LYS A 135 -12.54 6.77 -1.98
CA LYS A 135 -13.03 5.55 -2.64
C LYS A 135 -14.51 5.27 -2.34
N SER A 136 -15.21 6.23 -1.71
CA SER A 136 -16.59 6.06 -1.25
C SER A 136 -16.81 4.72 -0.53
N MET A 137 -15.86 4.34 0.32
CA MET A 137 -15.85 3.03 0.97
C MET A 137 -16.55 3.05 2.32
N SER A 138 -17.42 2.07 2.54
CA SER A 138 -17.99 1.84 3.86
C SER A 138 -16.92 1.38 4.85
N LYS A 139 -17.20 1.54 6.15
CA LYS A 139 -16.32 1.01 7.19
C LYS A 139 -16.20 -0.52 7.07
N ASP A 140 -17.31 -1.20 6.85
CA ASP A 140 -17.37 -2.64 6.70
C ASP A 140 -16.53 -3.14 5.52
N ASP A 141 -16.50 -2.41 4.40
CA ASP A 141 -15.66 -2.77 3.25
C ASP A 141 -14.17 -2.62 3.54
N LEU A 142 -13.79 -1.63 4.35
CA LEU A 142 -12.42 -1.48 4.82
C LEU A 142 -12.05 -2.65 5.73
N ASP A 143 -12.90 -2.96 6.71
CA ASP A 143 -12.68 -4.02 7.69
C ASP A 143 -12.58 -5.39 6.99
N LYS A 144 -13.41 -5.67 5.98
CA LYS A 144 -13.29 -6.86 5.11
C LYS A 144 -11.94 -6.95 4.42
N LYS A 145 -11.45 -5.85 3.84
CA LYS A 145 -10.14 -5.82 3.17
C LYS A 145 -9.00 -6.01 4.16
N VAL A 146 -9.08 -5.39 5.34
CA VAL A 146 -8.09 -5.57 6.40
C VAL A 146 -8.07 -7.02 6.87
N ALA A 147 -9.24 -7.61 7.15
CA ALA A 147 -9.37 -9.02 7.52
C ALA A 147 -8.78 -9.97 6.46
N SER A 148 -9.03 -9.69 5.17
CA SER A 148 -8.43 -10.48 4.07
C SER A 148 -6.90 -10.39 4.04
N GLU A 149 -6.33 -9.23 4.34
CA GLU A 149 -4.87 -9.05 4.40
C GLU A 149 -4.28 -9.68 5.66
N ILE A 150 -5.01 -9.66 6.79
CA ILE A 150 -4.63 -10.41 8.01
C ILE A 150 -4.56 -11.90 7.73
N HIS A 151 -5.59 -12.46 7.08
CA HIS A 151 -5.60 -13.87 6.68
C HIS A 151 -4.39 -14.21 5.81
N ARG A 152 -4.09 -13.37 4.81
CA ARG A 152 -2.91 -13.51 3.98
C ARG A 152 -1.60 -13.48 4.78
N LEU A 153 -1.44 -12.53 5.70
CA LEU A 153 -0.24 -12.41 6.55
C LEU A 153 -0.05 -13.65 7.44
N ASN A 154 -1.13 -14.16 8.03
CA ASN A 154 -1.08 -15.38 8.83
C ASN A 154 -0.67 -16.61 8.00
N ASN A 155 -1.19 -16.74 6.77
CA ASN A 155 -0.81 -17.83 5.87
C ASN A 155 0.67 -17.71 5.43
N LEU A 156 1.15 -16.50 5.18
CA LEU A 156 2.57 -16.26 4.89
C LEU A 156 3.46 -16.66 6.07
N GLY A 157 3.09 -16.27 7.30
CA GLY A 157 3.83 -16.65 8.51
C GLY A 157 3.87 -18.17 8.73
N LYS A 158 2.76 -18.89 8.47
CA LYS A 158 2.72 -20.36 8.49
C LYS A 158 3.70 -20.95 7.48
N ARG A 159 3.64 -20.48 6.22
CA ARG A 159 4.51 -20.94 5.13
C ARG A 159 5.99 -20.68 5.41
N GLU A 160 6.34 -19.52 5.96
CA GLU A 160 7.72 -19.20 6.36
C GLU A 160 8.21 -20.16 7.46
N ASN A 161 7.36 -20.46 8.44
CA ASN A 161 7.68 -21.43 9.48
C ASN A 161 7.90 -22.83 8.92
N GLU A 162 7.04 -23.29 8.00
CA GLU A 162 7.18 -24.58 7.31
C GLU A 162 8.50 -24.66 6.53
N LEU A 163 8.83 -23.64 5.72
CA LEU A 163 10.09 -23.57 4.99
C LEU A 163 11.30 -23.53 5.92
N ARG A 164 11.19 -22.85 7.06
CA ARG A 164 12.24 -22.82 8.10
C ARG A 164 12.41 -24.20 8.75
N ILE A 165 11.34 -24.95 8.98
CA ILE A 165 11.39 -26.31 9.51
C ILE A 165 12.03 -27.23 8.47
N GLN A 166 11.57 -27.21 7.22
CA GLN A 166 12.12 -28.01 6.12
C GLN A 166 13.61 -27.75 5.85
N SER A 167 14.04 -26.49 5.90
CA SER A 167 15.46 -26.15 5.74
C SER A 167 16.31 -26.63 6.91
N LYS A 168 15.79 -26.58 8.15
CA LYS A 168 16.47 -27.12 9.34
C LYS A 168 16.57 -28.64 9.31
N THR A 169 15.53 -29.36 8.88
CA THR A 169 15.58 -30.82 8.74
C THR A 169 16.57 -31.24 7.65
N ARG A 170 16.58 -30.57 6.49
CA ARG A 170 17.56 -30.82 5.40
C ARG A 170 19.01 -30.61 5.84
N ARG A 171 19.30 -29.59 6.65
CA ARG A 171 20.67 -29.30 7.15
C ARG A 171 21.16 -30.30 8.20
N LYS A 172 20.26 -30.99 8.91
CA LYS A 172 20.61 -31.92 10.00
C LYS A 172 20.82 -33.38 9.57
N GLY A 173 20.69 -33.72 8.28
CA GLY A 173 21.06 -35.06 7.78
C GLY A 173 20.02 -36.18 7.99
N GLY A 174 18.72 -35.88 7.98
CA GLY A 174 17.68 -36.91 8.07
C GLY A 174 17.29 -37.48 6.71
N HIS A 175 17.59 -38.76 6.46
CA HIS A 175 16.86 -39.59 5.50
C HIS A 175 15.35 -39.45 5.76
N LEU A 176 14.57 -39.03 4.76
CA LEU A 176 13.12 -39.22 4.80
C LEU A 176 12.82 -40.65 4.34
N SER A 177 12.64 -41.57 5.27
CA SER A 177 11.86 -42.78 5.01
C SER A 177 10.41 -42.34 4.79
N TYR A 178 9.90 -42.53 3.58
CA TYR A 178 8.47 -42.52 3.32
C TYR A 178 7.86 -43.74 4.04
N GLU A 179 7.25 -43.52 5.20
CA GLU A 179 6.25 -44.44 5.71
C GLU A 179 4.87 -43.93 5.28
N SER A 180 4.30 -44.70 4.36
CA SER A 180 2.89 -45.00 4.13
C SER A 180 1.93 -44.49 5.20
N TYR A 181 0.86 -43.81 4.79
CA TYR A 181 -0.56 -44.14 4.99
C TYR A 181 -1.45 -43.08 4.33
#